data_AF-A0A7K4TEA7-F1
#
_entry.id   AF-A0A7K4TEA7-F1
#
_cell.length_a   1.000
_cell.length_b   1.000
_cell.length_c   1.000
_cell.angle_alpha   90.00
_cell.angle_beta   90.00
_cell.angle_gamma   90.00
#
_symmetry.space_group_name_H-M   'P 1'
#
loop_
_entity.id
_entity.type
_entity.pdbx_description
1 polymer ?
#
loop_
_entity_poly.entity_id
_entity_poly.type
_entity_poly.pdbx_seq_one_letter_code
_entity_poly.pdbx_strand_id
1 'polypeptide(L)'
;QYVGSFAVEDLDLQQQAGRLEEQLRALKGRPPVTPPQPPLSPQTLLMAHALRRILYSTWRHADRQFAFVARNPRSPASTLFCLLFVGPPGEVQTLHLLLCRSFQLCYLLAHPEEQA
;
A
#
# COMPACT_ATOMS: atom_id res chain seq x y z
N GLN A 1 10.80 6.07 0.10
CA GLN A 1 11.45 5.22 -0.91
C GLN A 1 10.65 3.94 -1.11
N TYR A 2 10.47 3.50 -2.36
CA TYR A 2 9.87 2.21 -2.68
C TYR A 2 10.88 1.08 -2.44
N VAL A 3 10.46 0.01 -1.77
CA VAL A 3 11.30 -1.15 -1.42
C VAL A 3 11.05 -2.31 -2.36
N GLY A 4 9.81 -2.47 -2.83
CA GLY A 4 9.40 -3.58 -3.68
C GLY A 4 7.93 -3.92 -3.54
N SER A 5 7.52 -4.93 -4.32
CA SER A 5 6.17 -5.47 -4.29
C SER A 5 6.20 -6.99 -4.36
N PHE A 6 5.21 -7.63 -3.73
CA PHE A 6 5.01 -9.07 -3.80
C PHE A 6 3.53 -9.39 -3.99
N ALA A 7 3.25 -10.51 -4.64
CA ALA A 7 1.89 -11.01 -4.80
C ALA A 7 1.34 -11.45 -3.44
N VAL A 8 0.07 -11.17 -3.22
CA VAL A 8 -0.70 -11.61 -2.05
C VAL A 8 -1.88 -12.42 -2.55
N GLU A 9 -2.18 -13.50 -1.84
CA GLU A 9 -3.36 -14.32 -2.10
C GLU A 9 -4.64 -13.54 -1.77
N ASP A 10 -5.72 -13.77 -2.52
CA ASP A 10 -7.04 -13.17 -2.29
C ASP A 10 -7.73 -13.93 -1.13
N LEU A 11 -7.28 -13.65 0.09
CA LEU A 11 -7.77 -14.22 1.34
C LEU A 11 -8.65 -13.20 2.09
N ASP A 12 -9.41 -13.66 3.08
CA ASP A 12 -10.18 -12.77 3.95
C ASP A 12 -9.29 -11.65 4.54
N LEU A 13 -9.84 -10.43 4.61
CA LEU A 13 -9.09 -9.21 4.96
C LEU A 13 -8.29 -9.34 6.28
N GLN A 14 -8.86 -10.02 7.28
CA GLN A 14 -8.20 -10.23 8.57
C GLN A 14 -7.03 -11.22 8.50
N GLN A 15 -7.17 -12.29 7.73
CA GLN A 15 -6.09 -13.25 7.49
C GLN A 15 -4.98 -12.60 6.66
N GLN A 16 -5.37 -11.79 5.67
CA GLN A 16 -4.45 -11.04 4.84
C GLN A 16 -3.66 -10.00 5.66
N ALA A 17 -4.30 -9.32 6.61
CA ALA A 17 -3.63 -8.38 7.52
C ALA A 17 -2.56 -9.09 8.37
N GLY A 18 -2.89 -10.23 8.99
CA GLY A 18 -1.96 -11.01 9.81
C GLY A 18 -0.75 -11.51 9.01
N ARG A 19 -0.99 -12.11 7.83
CA ARG A 19 0.10 -12.56 6.94
C ARG A 19 0.95 -11.41 6.43
N LEU A 20 0.34 -10.28 6.10
CA LEU A 20 1.08 -9.11 5.65
C LEU A 20 2.00 -8.59 6.76
N GLU A 21 1.52 -8.53 8.01
CA GLU A 21 2.36 -8.13 9.13
C GLU A 21 3.56 -9.06 9.35
N GLU A 22 3.37 -10.36 9.19
CA GLU A 22 4.46 -11.35 9.24
C GLU A 22 5.47 -11.13 8.12
N GLN A 23 5.00 -10.94 6.89
CA GLN A 23 5.85 -10.69 5.73
C GLN A 23 6.63 -9.38 5.85
N LEU A 24 5.99 -8.30 6.32
CA LEU A 24 6.65 -7.02 6.59
C LEU A 24 7.74 -7.16 7.66
N ARG A 25 7.45 -7.94 8.71
CA ARG A 25 8.42 -8.25 9.77
C ARG A 25 9.60 -9.07 9.25
N ALA A 26 9.36 -10.03 8.34
CA ALA A 26 10.41 -10.82 7.70
C ALA A 26 11.27 -9.98 6.73
N LEU A 27 10.72 -8.91 6.15
CA LEU A 27 11.44 -7.98 5.28
C LEU A 27 12.27 -6.94 6.05
N LYS A 28 12.30 -7.01 7.38
CA LYS A 28 13.12 -6.16 8.23
C LYS A 28 14.61 -6.31 7.88
N GLY A 29 15.27 -5.18 7.61
CA GLY A 29 16.71 -5.14 7.34
C GLY A 29 17.13 -5.50 5.91
N ARG A 30 16.18 -5.80 5.00
CA ARG A 30 16.50 -5.94 3.59
C ARG A 30 16.80 -4.54 3.02
N PRO A 31 17.94 -4.32 2.33
CA PRO A 31 18.18 -3.05 1.67
C PRO A 31 17.03 -2.78 0.68
N PRO A 32 16.55 -1.53 0.57
CA PRO A 32 15.58 -1.17 -0.46
C PRO A 32 16.11 -1.66 -1.80
N VAL A 33 15.35 -2.55 -2.47
CA VAL A 33 15.73 -2.95 -3.81
C VAL A 33 15.47 -1.72 -4.67
N THR A 34 16.55 -1.06 -5.10
CA THR A 34 16.46 -0.02 -6.12
C THR A 34 15.72 -0.65 -7.30
N PRO A 35 14.51 -0.20 -7.67
CA PRO A 35 13.91 -0.66 -8.90
C PRO A 35 14.94 -0.42 -10.02
N PRO A 36 15.09 -1.32 -11.01
CA PRO A 36 15.96 -1.05 -12.14
C PRO A 36 15.57 0.31 -12.69
N GLN A 37 16.45 1.30 -12.53
CA GLN A 37 16.21 2.67 -12.95
C GLN A 37 16.20 2.68 -14.48
N PRO A 38 15.07 2.96 -15.16
CA PRO A 38 15.20 3.76 -16.36
C PRO A 38 15.60 5.18 -15.92
N PRO A 39 16.35 5.92 -16.75
CA PRO A 39 16.86 7.25 -16.41
C PRO A 39 15.72 8.14 -15.89
N LEU A 40 15.95 8.70 -14.71
CA LEU A 40 15.00 9.47 -13.93
C LEU A 40 14.62 10.76 -14.67
N SER A 41 13.35 10.88 -15.06
CA SER A 41 12.69 12.17 -15.27
C SER A 41 11.66 12.38 -14.14
N PRO A 42 11.50 13.61 -13.61
CA PRO A 42 10.57 13.94 -12.52
C PRO A 42 9.08 13.78 -12.88
N GLN A 43 8.76 13.21 -14.05
CA GLN A 43 7.42 13.05 -14.61
C GLN A 43 7.03 11.60 -14.87
N THR A 44 7.85 10.62 -14.50
CA THR A 44 7.44 9.21 -14.64
C THR A 44 6.66 8.79 -13.41
N LEU A 45 5.33 8.88 -13.50
CA LEU A 45 4.40 8.44 -12.49
C LEU A 45 4.62 6.93 -12.25
N LEU A 46 5.40 6.59 -11.20
CA LEU A 46 5.87 5.23 -10.95
C LEU A 46 4.71 4.25 -10.81
N MET A 47 3.60 4.68 -10.19
CA MET A 47 2.33 3.94 -10.16
C MET A 47 1.12 4.86 -9.96
N ALA A 48 0.13 4.81 -10.85
CA ALA A 48 -1.18 5.46 -10.70
C ALA A 48 -2.20 4.38 -10.28
N HIS A 49 -2.21 4.02 -9.00
CA HIS A 49 -3.37 3.31 -8.48
C HIS A 49 -4.48 4.32 -8.23
N ALA A 50 -5.60 4.16 -8.93
CA ALA A 50 -6.84 4.78 -8.47
C ALA A 50 -7.14 4.25 -7.06
N LEU A 51 -7.50 5.13 -6.12
CA LEU A 51 -7.81 4.77 -4.73
C LEU A 51 -8.74 3.55 -4.62
N ARG A 52 -9.72 3.45 -5.53
CA ARG A 52 -10.66 2.32 -5.65
C ARG A 52 -10.01 0.93 -5.80
N ARG A 53 -8.72 0.87 -6.16
CA ARG A 53 -7.99 -0.38 -6.37
C ARG A 53 -7.15 -0.78 -5.18
N ILE A 54 -7.04 0.07 -4.17
CA ILE A 54 -6.35 -0.22 -2.92
C ILE A 54 -7.39 -0.80 -1.96
N LEU A 55 -7.08 -1.94 -1.36
CA LEU A 55 -8.01 -2.69 -0.50
C LEU A 55 -7.64 -2.56 0.97
N TYR A 56 -6.34 -2.46 1.25
CA TYR A 56 -5.82 -2.46 2.60
C TYR A 56 -4.56 -1.60 2.68
N SER A 57 -4.32 -0.96 3.83
CA SER A 57 -3.05 -0.31 4.12
C SER A 57 -2.66 -0.51 5.56
N THR A 58 -1.35 -0.53 5.81
CA THR A 58 -0.77 -0.70 7.12
C THR A 58 0.52 0.08 7.24
N TRP A 59 0.95 0.33 8.47
CA TRP A 59 2.20 1.00 8.76
C TRP A 59 2.87 0.37 9.97
N ARG A 60 4.20 0.45 10.03
CA ARG A 60 4.99 -0.06 11.16
C ARG A 60 6.00 1.02 11.57
N HIS A 61 5.71 1.68 12.68
CA HIS A 61 6.56 2.76 13.22
C HIS A 61 8.00 2.27 13.51
N ALA A 62 8.13 1.10 14.15
CA ALA A 62 9.43 0.53 14.52
C ALA A 62 10.36 0.28 13.32
N ASP A 63 9.77 -0.05 12.17
CA ASP A 63 10.52 -0.41 10.96
C ASP A 63 10.48 0.71 9.90
N ARG A 64 9.84 1.85 10.21
CA ARG A 64 9.67 2.99 9.31
C ARG A 64 9.03 2.61 7.97
N GLN A 65 8.09 1.66 8.02
CA GLN A 65 7.47 1.06 6.85
C GLN A 65 6.03 1.55 6.69
N PHE A 66 5.63 1.74 5.44
CA PHE A 66 4.26 1.90 5.01
C PHE A 66 4.00 0.92 3.88
N ALA A 67 2.86 0.23 3.92
CA ALA A 67 2.47 -0.71 2.88
C ALA A 67 1.00 -0.59 2.56
N PHE A 68 0.66 -0.89 1.31
CA PHE A 68 -0.73 -1.05 0.90
C PHE A 68 -0.88 -2.19 -0.09
N VAL A 69 -2.07 -2.80 -0.09
CA VAL A 69 -2.43 -3.87 -1.02
C VAL A 69 -3.36 -3.32 -2.07
N ALA A 70 -3.03 -3.56 -3.33
CA ALA A 70 -3.80 -3.09 -4.47
C ALA A 70 -3.89 -4.11 -5.61
N ARG A 71 -4.93 -3.97 -6.42
CA ARG A 71 -5.04 -4.66 -7.71
C ARG A 71 -4.24 -3.90 -8.78
N ASN A 72 -3.42 -4.64 -9.53
CA ASN A 72 -2.66 -4.06 -10.64
C ASN A 72 -3.51 -4.05 -11.93
N PRO A 73 -3.67 -2.90 -12.61
CA PRO A 73 -4.44 -2.81 -13.85
C PRO A 73 -4.02 -3.78 -14.96
N ARG A 74 -2.74 -4.19 -14.99
CA ARG A 74 -2.19 -5.07 -16.04
C ARG A 74 -2.14 -6.54 -15.62
N SER A 75 -2.64 -6.87 -14.44
CA SER A 75 -2.66 -8.23 -13.90
C SER A 75 -4.09 -8.78 -13.85
N PRO A 76 -4.27 -10.10 -13.75
CA PRO A 76 -5.59 -10.70 -13.54
C PRO A 76 -6.31 -10.07 -12.35
N ALA A 77 -7.64 -9.96 -12.42
CA ALA A 77 -8.45 -9.27 -11.41
C ALA A 77 -8.34 -9.88 -9.99
N SER A 78 -7.97 -11.16 -9.91
CA SER A 78 -7.75 -11.91 -8.68
C SER A 78 -6.34 -11.73 -8.08
N THR A 79 -5.42 -11.07 -8.78
CA THR A 79 -4.05 -10.90 -8.29
C THR A 79 -3.91 -9.63 -7.48
N LEU A 80 -3.68 -9.79 -6.18
CA LEU A 80 -3.37 -8.69 -5.27
C LEU A 80 -1.84 -8.51 -5.17
N PHE A 81 -1.42 -7.26 -5.02
CA PHE A 81 -0.02 -6.92 -4.80
C PHE A 81 0.10 -6.07 -3.55
N CYS A 82 1.01 -6.44 -2.65
CA CYS A 82 1.46 -5.57 -1.58
C CYS A 82 2.61 -4.72 -2.09
N LEU A 83 2.53 -3.41 -1.88
CA LEU A 83 3.58 -2.45 -2.20
C LEU A 83 4.16 -1.91 -0.91
N LEU A 84 5.48 -2.01 -0.76
CA LEU A 84 6.20 -1.62 0.45
C LEU A 84 7.03 -0.36 0.21
N PHE A 85 6.92 0.58 1.13
CA PHE A 85 7.66 1.83 1.19
C PHE A 85 8.35 1.97 2.55
N VAL A 86 9.52 2.60 2.55
CA VAL A 86 10.23 3.03 3.76
C VAL A 86 10.49 4.52 3.71
N GLY A 87 10.42 5.21 4.84
CA GLY A 87 10.63 6.66 4.90
C GLY A 87 10.73 7.19 6.33
N PRO A 88 10.93 8.49 6.52
CA PRO A 88 10.89 9.10 7.85
C PRO A 88 9.56 8.77 8.58
N PRO A 89 9.57 8.49 9.90
CA PRO A 89 8.37 8.08 10.64
C PRO A 89 7.16 9.00 10.43
N GLY A 90 7.39 10.33 10.43
CA GLY A 90 6.31 11.30 10.21
C GLY A 90 5.67 11.20 8.82
N GLU A 91 6.46 10.93 7.79
CA GLU A 91 5.94 10.81 6.41
C GLU A 91 5.15 9.53 6.22
N VAL A 92 5.65 8.39 6.71
CA VAL A 92 4.94 7.11 6.59
C VAL A 92 3.63 7.10 7.39
N GLN A 93 3.59 7.80 8.53
CA GLN A 93 2.36 8.00 9.29
C GLN A 93 1.35 8.82 8.49
N THR A 94 1.83 9.94 7.95
CA THR A 94 0.99 10.88 7.22
C THR A 94 0.39 10.20 6.00
N LEU A 95 1.17 9.42 5.25
CA LEU A 95 0.67 8.65 4.12
C LEU A 95 -0.43 7.66 4.51
N HIS A 96 -0.24 6.89 5.59
CA HIS A 96 -1.26 5.96 6.07
C HIS A 96 -2.55 6.69 6.47
N LEU A 97 -2.44 7.77 7.24
CA LEU A 97 -3.59 8.57 7.68
C LEU A 97 -4.34 9.22 6.51
N LEU A 98 -3.62 9.79 5.55
CA LEU A 98 -4.21 10.38 4.34
C LEU A 98 -4.98 9.33 3.54
N LEU A 99 -4.44 8.12 3.43
CA LEU A 99 -5.09 7.03 2.73
C LEU A 99 -6.36 6.56 3.48
N CYS A 100 -6.28 6.38 4.80
CA CYS A 100 -7.44 6.05 5.63
C CYS A 100 -8.55 7.11 5.51
N ARG A 101 -8.20 8.39 5.57
CA ARG A 101 -9.15 9.50 5.37
C ARG A 101 -9.75 9.47 3.97
N SER A 102 -8.95 9.19 2.95
CA SER A 102 -9.43 9.08 1.57
C SER A 102 -10.45 7.95 1.42
N PHE A 103 -10.19 6.79 2.02
CA PHE A 103 -11.16 5.70 2.06
C PHE A 103 -12.44 6.06 2.80
N GLN A 104 -12.32 6.69 3.97
CA GLN A 104 -13.47 7.14 4.75
C GLN A 104 -14.34 8.11 3.92
N LEU A 105 -13.73 9.08 3.26
CA LEU A 105 -14.44 10.01 2.38
C LEU A 105 -15.09 9.29 1.21
N CYS A 106 -14.39 8.38 0.53
CA CYS A 106 -14.97 7.59 -0.56
C CYS A 106 -16.16 6.73 -0.09
N TYR A 107 -16.08 6.16 1.11
CA TYR A 107 -17.16 5.39 1.71
C TYR A 107 -18.38 6.28 1.97
N LEU A 108 -18.20 7.40 2.67
CA LEU A 108 -19.30 8.33 2.97
C LEU A 108 -19.93 8.94 1.72
N LEU A 109 -19.14 9.18 0.66
CA LEU A 109 -19.65 9.65 -0.63
C LEU A 109 -20.48 8.58 -1.37
N ALA A 110 -20.18 7.29 -1.15
CA ALA A 110 -20.93 6.18 -1.72
C ALA A 110 -22.17 5.81 -0.86
N HIS A 111 -22.13 6.14 0.42
CA HIS A 111 -23.13 5.81 1.44
C HIS A 111 -23.63 7.08 2.15
N PRO A 112 -24.36 7.98 1.45
CA PRO A 112 -24.88 9.21 2.05
C PRO A 112 -25.82 8.95 3.23
N GLU A 113 -26.44 7.77 3.30
CA GLU A 113 -27.28 7.33 4.42
C GLU A 113 -26.54 7.23 5.76
N GLU A 114 -25.23 6.95 5.75
CA GLU A 114 -24.39 6.84 6.94
C GLU A 114 -23.95 8.22 7.49
N GLN A 115 -24.32 9.32 6.82
CA GLN A 115 -23.99 10.69 7.24
C GLN A 115 -25.08 11.32 8.15
N ALA A 116 -26.17 10.60 8.41
CA ALA A 116 -27.36 11.08 9.13
C ALA A 116 -27.27 10.94 10.66
#